data_AF-A0A1B8ZUY3-F1
#
_entry.id   AF-A0A1B8ZUY3-F1
#
_cell.length_a   1.000
_cell.length_b   1.000
_cell.length_c   1.000
_cell.angle_alpha   90.00
_cell.angle_beta   90.00
_cell.angle_gamma   90.00
#
_symmetry.space_group_name_H-M   'P 1'
#
loop_
_entity.id
_entity.type
_entity.pdbx_description
1 polymer ?
#
loop_
_entity_poly.entity_id
_entity_poly.type
_entity_poly.pdbx_seq_one_letter_code
_entity_poly.pdbx_strand_id
1 'polypeptide(L)'
;MKNKLFTLALLSAGLPMLAQVGINTGSPQATLDVTGTPETASKLDGIIAPRLTGAQLKAKSYTSAQTGALVFVTAAETAPSGQTAEVLSPGYYFFDGTKWNGLSTSWNTIGNSGTTATASTLGTDISKGNYLGTTDGQSLVLATQKNVKAILDVNGTLQGGNSNDATGAYAAFSWGSNNATNAVSSNVAIGRNNTATANNANFPSLAIGANNSAANGAKIIGNSNTATGANHFVFGNSNTVTGVTGLTLGNSHINKGGIAIGGGNTVDPNSFAVGSASVAVGGKAFVAGFSGTANPGQSVYANGTHIFFSENNAATADVGVNMVPNSTNFADLEVSKAILIKASTRPACNAANAGTIVYELSGTTGSFVGCKQTGPNAADFAWQTL
;
A
#
# COMPACT_ATOMS: atom_id res chain seq x y z
N MET A 1 91.69 7.04 48.49
CA MET A 1 90.77 7.67 47.51
C MET A 1 90.28 6.73 46.40
N LYS A 2 90.94 5.58 46.12
CA LYS A 2 90.56 4.64 45.04
C LYS A 2 89.22 3.89 45.25
N ASN A 3 88.81 3.59 46.49
CA ASN A 3 87.59 2.81 46.75
C ASN A 3 86.28 3.65 46.73
N LYS A 4 86.38 4.98 46.84
CA LYS A 4 85.20 5.86 46.81
C LYS A 4 84.70 6.13 45.38
N LEU A 5 85.57 6.04 44.37
CA LEU A 5 85.17 6.16 42.96
C LEU A 5 84.33 4.96 42.48
N PHE A 6 84.65 3.74 42.94
CA PHE A 6 83.92 2.53 42.54
C PHE A 6 82.49 2.54 43.07
N THR A 7 82.29 3.07 44.28
CA THR A 7 80.96 3.18 44.91
C THR A 7 80.07 4.20 44.19
N LEU A 8 80.66 5.30 43.70
CA LEU A 8 79.94 6.31 42.92
C LEU A 8 79.58 5.82 41.51
N ALA A 9 80.47 5.03 40.88
CA ALA A 9 80.22 4.41 39.58
C ALA A 9 79.15 3.30 39.63
N LEU A 10 79.04 2.59 40.76
CA LEU A 10 78.00 1.57 40.94
C LEU A 10 76.62 2.19 41.22
N LEU A 11 76.59 3.37 41.86
CA LEU A 11 75.34 4.09 42.16
C LEU A 11 74.73 4.77 40.92
N SER A 12 75.55 5.13 39.93
CA SER A 12 75.09 5.70 38.66
C SER A 12 74.68 4.65 37.62
N ALA A 13 75.05 3.38 37.79
CA ALA A 13 74.74 2.29 36.86
C ALA A 13 73.40 1.58 37.13
N GLY A 14 72.70 1.91 38.22
CA GLY A 14 71.57 1.13 38.74
C GLY A 14 70.18 1.77 38.69
N LEU A 15 70.01 2.96 38.11
CA LEU A 15 68.68 3.57 37.99
C LEU A 15 67.97 3.01 36.75
N PRO A 16 66.84 2.29 36.86
CA PRO A 16 66.06 1.91 35.70
C PRO A 16 65.54 3.20 35.03
N MET A 17 66.09 3.53 33.86
CA MET A 17 65.58 4.62 33.04
C MET A 17 64.26 4.17 32.43
N LEU A 18 63.16 4.47 33.12
CA LEU A 18 61.82 4.28 32.58
C LEU A 18 61.61 5.32 31.47
N ALA A 19 61.37 4.86 30.24
CA ALA A 19 61.18 5.74 29.06
C ALA A 19 59.77 6.36 28.98
N GLN A 20 59.06 6.44 30.10
CA GLN A 20 57.70 7.00 30.16
C GLN A 20 57.77 8.53 30.25
N VAL A 21 56.98 9.21 29.44
CA VAL A 21 56.83 10.67 29.47
C VAL A 21 55.56 10.99 30.22
N GLY A 22 55.71 11.55 31.43
CA GLY A 22 54.61 12.14 32.19
C GLY A 22 54.49 13.63 31.90
N ILE A 23 53.31 14.11 31.50
CA ILE A 23 52.97 15.53 31.43
C ILE A 23 51.97 15.80 32.56
N ASN A 24 52.36 16.66 33.50
CA ASN A 24 51.55 17.00 34.66
C ASN A 24 51.21 15.80 35.59
N THR A 25 52.01 14.73 35.53
CA THR A 25 51.99 13.58 36.46
C THR A 25 53.41 13.13 36.78
N GLY A 26 53.69 12.83 38.06
CA GLY A 26 54.98 12.32 38.51
C GLY A 26 55.08 10.79 38.50
N SER A 27 54.00 10.09 38.16
CA SER A 27 53.94 8.63 38.14
C SER A 27 53.18 8.14 36.91
N PRO A 28 53.75 8.36 35.71
CA PRO A 28 53.08 8.02 34.45
C PRO A 28 52.75 6.53 34.37
N GLN A 29 51.50 6.21 34.01
CA GLN A 29 51.00 4.84 33.87
C GLN A 29 51.03 4.32 32.42
N ALA A 30 51.48 5.15 31.48
CA ALA A 30 51.64 4.81 30.07
C ALA A 30 52.92 5.44 29.50
N THR A 31 53.31 5.04 28.28
CA THR A 31 54.48 5.62 27.58
C THR A 31 54.37 7.14 27.43
N LEU A 32 53.16 7.65 27.21
CA LEU A 32 52.81 9.06 27.37
C LEU A 32 51.58 9.14 28.25
N ASP A 33 51.71 9.74 29.44
CA ASP A 33 50.60 9.97 30.38
C ASP A 33 50.43 11.47 30.56
N VAL A 34 49.26 11.99 30.19
CA VAL A 34 48.92 13.41 30.30
C VAL A 34 47.75 13.54 31.27
N THR A 35 48.05 14.02 32.47
CA THR A 35 47.02 14.23 33.50
C THR A 35 46.51 15.67 33.44
N GLY A 36 45.19 15.85 33.36
CA GLY A 36 44.56 17.18 33.34
C GLY A 36 44.53 17.86 34.72
N THR A 37 43.93 19.04 34.76
CA THR A 37 43.72 19.88 35.95
C THR A 37 42.26 20.34 36.00
N PRO A 38 41.32 19.40 36.19
CA PRO A 38 39.89 19.60 35.89
C PRO A 38 39.23 20.71 36.72
N GLU A 39 39.76 21.04 37.89
CA GLU A 39 39.21 22.07 38.78
C GLU A 39 39.76 23.48 38.49
N THR A 40 40.80 23.63 37.66
CA THR A 40 41.43 24.92 37.35
C THR A 40 40.94 25.45 36.01
N ALA A 41 39.92 26.31 36.01
CA ALA A 41 39.29 26.81 34.78
C ALA A 41 40.23 27.54 33.78
N SER A 42 41.36 28.08 34.25
CA SER A 42 42.38 28.71 33.39
C SER A 42 43.31 27.72 32.71
N LYS A 43 43.29 26.45 33.10
CA LYS A 43 44.06 25.37 32.47
C LYS A 43 43.14 24.61 31.50
N LEU A 44 43.43 24.75 30.22
CA LEU A 44 42.68 24.11 29.14
C LEU A 44 43.28 22.72 28.87
N ASP A 45 42.74 21.70 29.52
CA ASP A 45 43.22 20.33 29.38
C ASP A 45 43.02 19.80 27.94
N GLY A 46 44.06 19.20 27.36
CA GLY A 46 43.96 18.57 26.05
C GLY A 46 45.32 18.29 25.40
N ILE A 47 45.30 17.50 24.31
CA ILE A 47 46.47 17.25 23.45
C ILE A 47 46.13 17.77 22.05
N ILE A 48 46.93 18.70 21.54
CA ILE A 48 46.81 19.19 20.16
C ILE A 48 47.77 18.38 19.30
N ALA A 49 47.24 17.55 18.40
CA ALA A 49 48.05 16.81 17.43
C ALA A 49 48.72 17.75 16.41
N PRO A 50 49.79 17.32 15.73
CA PRO A 50 50.40 18.08 14.64
C PRO A 50 49.37 18.51 13.59
N ARG A 51 49.42 19.80 13.21
CA ARG A 51 48.47 20.41 12.27
C ARG A 51 49.06 20.49 10.87
N LEU A 52 48.32 20.00 9.88
CA LEU A 52 48.75 19.97 8.47
C LEU A 52 47.54 20.29 7.58
N THR A 53 47.72 20.91 6.41
CA THR A 53 46.68 20.88 5.37
C THR A 53 46.65 19.51 4.69
N GLY A 54 45.57 19.16 4.00
CA GLY A 54 45.50 17.93 3.21
C GLY A 54 46.65 17.81 2.21
N ALA A 55 46.97 18.91 1.51
CA ALA A 55 48.10 19.00 0.59
C ALA A 55 49.46 18.72 1.27
N GLN A 56 49.68 19.27 2.46
CA GLN A 56 50.90 19.01 3.24
C GLN A 56 50.97 17.57 3.74
N LEU A 57 49.82 16.96 4.04
CA LEU A 57 49.75 15.57 4.45
C LEU A 57 50.03 14.63 3.27
N LYS A 58 49.49 14.94 2.08
CA LYS A 58 49.70 14.18 0.84
C LYS A 58 51.13 14.25 0.32
N ALA A 59 51.81 15.37 0.56
CA ALA A 59 53.23 15.54 0.22
C ALA A 59 54.16 14.63 1.04
N LYS A 60 53.66 13.93 2.05
CA LYS A 60 54.42 12.99 2.89
C LYS A 60 54.02 11.55 2.58
N SER A 61 55.00 10.65 2.68
CA SER A 61 54.77 9.20 2.58
C SER A 61 54.96 8.58 3.96
N TYR A 62 53.87 8.09 4.55
CA TYR A 62 53.88 7.38 5.82
C TYR A 62 54.06 5.88 5.57
N THR A 63 54.70 5.20 6.51
CA THR A 63 54.95 3.74 6.43
C THR A 63 54.24 3.04 7.59
N SER A 64 54.26 1.70 7.59
CA SER A 64 53.71 0.90 8.70
C SER A 64 54.27 1.28 10.08
N ALA A 65 55.48 1.85 10.15
CA ALA A 65 56.09 2.34 11.39
C ALA A 65 55.35 3.54 12.02
N GLN A 66 54.46 4.22 11.28
CA GLN A 66 53.63 5.31 11.77
C GLN A 66 52.15 4.92 11.94
N THR A 67 51.83 3.62 11.93
CA THR A 67 50.47 3.15 12.23
C THR A 67 50.04 3.66 13.61
N GLY A 68 48.87 4.29 13.69
CA GLY A 68 48.36 4.96 14.90
C GLY A 68 48.79 6.42 15.04
N ALA A 69 49.57 6.98 14.10
CA ALA A 69 49.88 8.41 14.10
C ALA A 69 48.61 9.25 13.98
N LEU A 70 48.52 10.32 14.78
CA LEU A 70 47.39 11.25 14.81
C LEU A 70 47.81 12.62 14.28
N VAL A 71 46.99 13.21 13.43
CA VAL A 71 47.15 14.58 12.93
C VAL A 71 45.82 15.31 12.94
N PHE A 72 45.87 16.63 13.04
CA PHE A 72 44.72 17.48 12.76
C PHE A 72 44.89 18.10 11.38
N VAL A 73 44.01 17.76 10.46
CA VAL A 73 43.97 18.37 9.13
C VAL A 73 43.23 19.70 9.21
N THR A 74 43.87 20.79 8.80
CA THR A 74 43.31 22.15 8.88
C THR A 74 42.50 22.56 7.65
N ALA A 75 42.74 21.92 6.50
CA ALA A 75 42.05 22.14 5.23
C ALA A 75 42.02 20.83 4.43
N ALA A 76 40.94 20.56 3.70
CA ALA A 76 40.80 19.35 2.88
C ALA A 76 41.92 19.21 1.84
N GLU A 77 42.18 17.98 1.40
CA GLU A 77 43.01 17.71 0.21
C GLU A 77 42.21 18.07 -1.06
N THR A 78 42.82 18.80 -1.98
CA THR A 78 42.13 19.30 -3.19
C THR A 78 42.00 18.24 -4.27
N ALA A 79 42.89 17.24 -4.29
CA ALA A 79 42.80 16.08 -5.17
C ALA A 79 43.08 14.78 -4.39
N PRO A 80 42.15 14.29 -3.56
CA PRO A 80 42.39 13.14 -2.68
C PRO A 80 42.78 11.88 -3.46
N SER A 81 43.89 11.25 -3.06
CA SER A 81 44.35 9.99 -3.65
C SER A 81 45.35 9.28 -2.73
N GLY A 82 45.57 7.98 -2.95
CA GLY A 82 46.54 7.19 -2.18
C GLY A 82 46.27 7.26 -0.67
N GLN A 83 47.30 7.58 0.10
CA GLN A 83 47.21 7.64 1.57
C GLN A 83 46.25 8.72 2.08
N THR A 84 45.98 9.78 1.30
CA THR A 84 45.07 10.87 1.71
C THR A 84 43.73 10.85 1.00
N ALA A 85 43.35 9.71 0.40
CA ALA A 85 42.08 9.56 -0.30
C ALA A 85 40.86 9.97 0.56
N GLU A 86 40.93 9.81 1.88
CA GLU A 86 39.82 10.12 2.79
C GLU A 86 39.92 11.48 3.48
N VAL A 87 40.89 12.31 3.12
CA VAL A 87 41.13 13.61 3.76
C VAL A 87 40.27 14.69 3.11
N LEU A 88 38.94 14.55 3.27
CA LEU A 88 37.92 15.32 2.55
C LEU A 88 37.49 16.60 3.28
N SER A 89 37.84 16.76 4.55
CA SER A 89 37.50 17.93 5.36
C SER A 89 38.53 18.18 6.46
N PRO A 90 38.57 19.39 7.04
CA PRO A 90 39.30 19.62 8.28
C PRO A 90 38.81 18.67 9.39
N GLY A 91 39.72 18.20 10.24
CA GLY A 91 39.40 17.28 11.33
C GLY A 91 40.57 16.46 11.82
N TYR A 92 40.36 15.60 12.82
CA TYR A 92 41.36 14.64 13.28
C TYR A 92 41.39 13.40 12.40
N TYR A 93 42.59 12.94 12.07
CA TYR A 93 42.83 11.74 11.27
C TYR A 93 43.88 10.86 11.95
N PHE A 94 43.72 9.54 11.83
CA PHE A 94 44.73 8.55 12.21
C PHE A 94 45.22 7.76 10.99
N PHE A 95 46.50 7.36 11.01
CA PHE A 95 47.06 6.50 9.96
C PHE A 95 46.86 5.03 10.32
N ASP A 96 46.20 4.25 9.46
CA ASP A 96 45.92 2.82 9.70
C ASP A 96 47.03 1.87 9.22
N GLY A 97 48.14 2.41 8.72
CA GLY A 97 49.23 1.66 8.09
C GLY A 97 49.19 1.70 6.56
N THR A 98 48.07 2.10 5.97
CA THR A 98 47.86 2.21 4.52
C THR A 98 47.37 3.60 4.09
N LYS A 99 46.43 4.20 4.83
CA LYS A 99 45.83 5.50 4.55
C LYS A 99 45.42 6.23 5.84
N TRP A 100 45.08 7.50 5.68
CA TRP A 100 44.54 8.36 6.72
C TRP A 100 43.02 8.19 6.80
N ASN A 101 42.49 7.88 7.99
CA ASN A 101 41.06 7.77 8.24
C ASN A 101 40.61 8.85 9.22
N GLY A 102 39.51 9.53 8.92
CA GLY A 102 38.95 10.56 9.77
C GLY A 102 38.30 9.98 11.03
N LEU A 103 38.51 10.64 12.17
CA LEU A 103 37.89 10.32 13.47
C LEU A 103 36.51 10.99 13.64
N SER A 104 35.88 11.41 12.55
CA SER A 104 34.62 12.17 12.59
C SER A 104 33.43 11.33 13.06
N THR A 105 32.44 11.96 13.68
CA THR A 105 31.19 11.36 14.15
C THR A 105 30.15 11.11 13.03
N SER A 106 30.48 11.44 11.78
CA SER A 106 29.56 11.27 10.64
C SER A 106 29.72 9.90 10.00
N TRP A 107 28.61 9.33 9.53
CA TRP A 107 28.60 8.07 8.79
C TRP A 107 29.47 8.19 7.55
N ASN A 108 30.55 7.40 7.49
CA ASN A 108 31.38 7.27 6.32
C ASN A 108 30.88 6.08 5.48
N THR A 109 30.59 6.28 4.20
CA THR A 109 30.01 5.25 3.28
C THR A 109 31.03 4.17 2.87
N ILE A 110 32.25 4.25 3.40
CA ILE A 110 33.42 3.48 2.96
C ILE A 110 33.46 2.08 3.57
N GLY A 111 32.62 1.80 4.58
CA GLY A 111 32.56 0.50 5.24
C GLY A 111 31.98 -0.66 4.43
N ASN A 112 31.45 -0.43 3.21
CA ASN A 112 30.72 -1.46 2.45
C ASN A 112 31.28 -1.80 1.06
N SER A 113 32.47 -1.31 0.71
CA SER A 113 33.14 -1.69 -0.54
C SER A 113 33.86 -3.05 -0.37
N GLY A 114 33.60 -4.01 -1.26
CA GLY A 114 34.22 -5.36 -1.22
C GLY A 114 33.57 -6.36 -0.25
N THR A 115 32.49 -5.97 0.41
CA THR A 115 31.73 -6.80 1.35
C THR A 115 30.53 -7.46 0.69
N THR A 116 30.14 -8.67 1.13
CA THR A 116 28.98 -9.41 0.60
C THR A 116 27.73 -9.21 1.46
N ALA A 117 26.56 -9.13 0.81
CA ALA A 117 25.28 -9.12 1.52
C ALA A 117 25.07 -10.43 2.31
N THR A 118 24.35 -10.36 3.43
CA THR A 118 23.95 -11.57 4.17
C THR A 118 23.12 -12.50 3.29
N ALA A 119 23.36 -13.81 3.41
CA ALA A 119 22.56 -14.87 2.78
C ALA A 119 21.54 -15.49 3.75
N SER A 120 21.35 -14.88 4.93
CA SER A 120 20.43 -15.37 5.95
C SER A 120 18.98 -15.25 5.46
N THR A 121 18.15 -16.23 5.80
CA THR A 121 16.73 -16.26 5.42
C THR A 121 15.89 -15.33 6.32
N LEU A 122 14.68 -14.98 5.87
CA LEU A 122 13.76 -14.20 6.68
C LEU A 122 13.44 -14.93 8.00
N GLY A 123 13.55 -14.23 9.13
CA GLY A 123 13.25 -14.77 10.46
C GLY A 123 14.40 -15.54 11.14
N THR A 124 15.62 -15.50 10.60
CA THR A 124 16.80 -16.13 11.21
C THR A 124 17.90 -15.12 11.50
N ASP A 125 18.70 -15.39 12.55
CA ASP A 125 19.82 -14.53 12.96
C ASP A 125 20.87 -14.37 11.86
N ILE A 126 21.38 -13.14 11.72
CA ILE A 126 22.45 -12.80 10.79
C ILE A 126 23.80 -13.10 11.43
N SER A 127 24.45 -14.17 10.99
CA SER A 127 25.78 -14.56 11.48
C SER A 127 26.95 -13.95 10.70
N LYS A 128 26.73 -13.58 9.43
CA LYS A 128 27.75 -13.07 8.48
C LYS A 128 27.15 -12.17 7.41
N GLY A 129 27.98 -11.32 6.80
CA GLY A 129 27.61 -10.44 5.69
C GLY A 129 26.95 -9.14 6.15
N ASN A 130 26.67 -8.26 5.21
CA ASN A 130 26.14 -6.93 5.51
C ASN A 130 24.63 -6.90 5.63
N TYR A 131 24.14 -6.00 6.48
CA TYR A 131 22.72 -5.69 6.64
C TYR A 131 22.55 -4.24 7.09
N LEU A 132 21.32 -3.72 6.95
CA LEU A 132 20.88 -2.48 7.56
C LEU A 132 19.85 -2.85 8.64
N GLY A 133 20.19 -2.68 9.90
CA GLY A 133 19.35 -3.11 11.01
C GLY A 133 20.05 -3.03 12.36
N THR A 134 19.40 -3.57 13.37
CA THR A 134 19.87 -3.71 14.75
C THR A 134 20.26 -5.17 15.03
N THR A 135 21.16 -5.40 15.98
CA THR A 135 21.53 -6.75 16.47
C THR A 135 21.07 -7.03 17.89
N ASP A 136 20.54 -6.01 18.56
CA ASP A 136 19.93 -6.08 19.86
C ASP A 136 18.40 -6.09 19.73
N GLY A 137 17.70 -6.12 20.87
CA GLY A 137 16.23 -6.12 20.93
C GLY A 137 15.58 -4.78 20.58
N GLN A 138 16.22 -3.95 19.76
CA GLN A 138 15.76 -2.61 19.42
C GLN A 138 15.20 -2.57 17.99
N SER A 139 14.26 -1.65 17.73
CA SER A 139 13.68 -1.46 16.39
C SER A 139 14.60 -0.64 15.49
N LEU A 140 14.56 -0.89 14.18
CA LEU A 140 15.21 -0.03 13.19
C LEU A 140 14.33 1.20 12.91
N VAL A 141 14.85 2.39 13.21
CA VAL A 141 14.13 3.67 13.06
C VAL A 141 14.68 4.45 11.86
N LEU A 142 13.77 4.85 10.97
CA LEU A 142 14.04 5.76 9.86
C LEU A 142 13.47 7.13 10.20
N ALA A 143 14.31 8.17 10.23
CA ALA A 143 13.92 9.52 10.66
C ALA A 143 14.45 10.60 9.71
N THR A 144 13.69 11.69 9.58
CA THR A 144 14.11 12.91 8.87
C THR A 144 13.73 14.13 9.72
N GLN A 145 14.54 15.18 9.71
CA GLN A 145 14.32 16.38 10.55
C GLN A 145 14.15 16.06 12.05
N LYS A 146 14.87 15.04 12.54
CA LYS A 146 14.73 14.51 13.91
C LYS A 146 13.31 14.03 14.26
N ASN A 147 12.52 13.65 13.26
CA ASN A 147 11.18 13.09 13.42
C ASN A 147 11.11 11.69 12.78
N VAL A 148 10.55 10.73 13.51
CA VAL A 148 10.42 9.33 13.07
C VAL A 148 9.41 9.23 11.93
N LYS A 149 9.81 8.59 10.82
CA LYS A 149 8.98 8.38 9.62
C LYS A 149 8.65 6.92 9.38
N ALA A 150 9.51 6.00 9.80
CA ALA A 150 9.20 4.59 9.79
C ALA A 150 9.95 3.83 10.88
N ILE A 151 9.34 2.72 11.32
CA ILE A 151 9.87 1.80 12.31
C ILE A 151 9.67 0.39 11.77
N LEU A 152 10.77 -0.36 11.63
CA LEU A 152 10.71 -1.82 11.53
C LEU A 152 10.92 -2.38 12.93
N ASP A 153 9.85 -2.89 13.53
CA ASP A 153 9.90 -3.40 14.90
C ASP A 153 10.52 -4.80 14.98
N VAL A 154 10.80 -5.25 16.21
CA VAL A 154 11.42 -6.56 16.49
C VAL A 154 10.56 -7.74 16.06
N ASN A 155 9.27 -7.54 15.78
CA ASN A 155 8.35 -8.58 15.30
C ASN A 155 8.23 -8.58 13.75
N GLY A 156 8.92 -7.67 13.06
CA GLY A 156 8.91 -7.55 11.60
C GLY A 156 7.81 -6.64 11.04
N THR A 157 7.08 -5.90 11.88
CA THR A 157 6.08 -4.93 11.41
C THR A 157 6.77 -3.68 10.91
N LEU A 158 6.55 -3.31 9.65
CA LEU A 158 6.93 -2.00 9.11
C LEU A 158 5.78 -1.02 9.31
N GLN A 159 5.97 -0.06 10.20
CA GLN A 159 5.08 1.08 10.38
C GLN A 159 5.70 2.30 9.70
N GLY A 160 4.94 3.02 8.88
CA GLY A 160 5.42 4.19 8.16
C GLY A 160 4.38 5.31 8.21
N GLY A 161 4.82 6.55 8.26
CA GLY A 161 3.93 7.69 8.40
C GLY A 161 4.63 9.02 8.56
N ASN A 162 3.85 10.03 8.92
CA ASN A 162 4.34 11.36 9.25
C ASN A 162 3.77 11.76 10.61
N SER A 163 3.06 12.88 10.73
CA SER A 163 2.50 13.30 12.01
C SER A 163 1.26 12.46 12.38
N ASN A 164 1.08 12.21 13.67
CA ASN A 164 -0.07 11.49 14.23
C ASN A 164 -1.15 12.43 14.79
N ASP A 165 -1.06 13.74 14.53
CA ASP A 165 -2.07 14.72 14.88
C ASP A 165 -3.06 14.92 13.72
N ALA A 166 -4.30 15.33 14.03
CA ALA A 166 -5.34 15.54 13.03
C ALA A 166 -5.03 16.66 12.01
N THR A 167 -4.02 17.48 12.29
CA THR A 167 -3.62 18.65 11.50
C THR A 167 -2.29 18.50 10.76
N GLY A 168 -1.54 17.44 11.02
CA GLY A 168 -0.22 17.28 10.46
C GLY A 168 -0.23 16.81 9.01
N ALA A 169 0.94 16.91 8.39
CA ALA A 169 1.10 16.52 7.00
C ALA A 169 0.91 15.01 6.81
N TYR A 170 0.23 14.63 5.73
CA TYR A 170 0.01 13.23 5.36
C TYR A 170 1.28 12.57 4.83
N ALA A 171 1.32 11.25 4.87
CA ALA A 171 2.31 10.42 4.19
C ALA A 171 1.61 9.46 3.24
N ALA A 172 2.15 9.32 2.03
CA ALA A 172 1.71 8.33 1.05
C ALA A 172 2.66 7.13 1.04
N PHE A 173 2.13 5.95 0.72
CA PHE A 173 2.92 4.74 0.50
C PHE A 173 2.97 4.41 -0.99
N SER A 174 4.17 4.30 -1.54
CA SER A 174 4.41 3.92 -2.93
C SER A 174 5.44 2.80 -3.00
N TRP A 175 5.07 1.65 -3.54
CA TRP A 175 5.97 0.50 -3.67
C TRP A 175 5.88 -0.16 -5.04
N GLY A 176 7.03 -0.45 -5.64
CA GLY A 176 7.17 -1.05 -6.96
C GLY A 176 7.77 -0.07 -7.97
N SER A 177 7.31 -0.06 -9.21
CA SER A 177 7.97 0.64 -10.31
C SER A 177 7.11 1.75 -10.90
N ASN A 178 7.64 2.97 -10.96
CA ASN A 178 7.00 4.11 -11.63
C ASN A 178 5.57 4.41 -11.14
N ASN A 179 5.34 4.25 -9.83
CA ASN A 179 4.09 4.68 -9.20
C ASN A 179 4.17 6.16 -8.81
N ALA A 180 3.07 6.88 -8.91
CA ALA A 180 2.93 8.29 -8.56
C ALA A 180 1.87 8.48 -7.47
N THR A 181 2.20 9.27 -6.46
CA THR A 181 1.29 9.64 -5.37
C THR A 181 1.41 11.13 -5.07
N ASN A 182 0.37 11.77 -4.53
CA ASN A 182 0.49 13.09 -3.90
C ASN A 182 0.40 13.01 -2.37
N ALA A 183 0.73 14.10 -1.67
CA ALA A 183 0.71 14.18 -0.19
C ALA A 183 -0.50 14.95 0.37
N VAL A 184 -1.60 15.01 -0.40
CA VAL A 184 -2.86 15.69 0.02
C VAL A 184 -3.67 14.82 1.01
N SER A 185 -3.45 13.52 0.97
CA SER A 185 -4.00 12.51 1.88
C SER A 185 -3.00 11.34 1.98
N SER A 186 -3.32 10.33 2.79
CA SER A 186 -2.50 9.12 2.93
C SER A 186 -2.79 8.10 1.82
N ASN A 187 -2.39 8.46 0.60
CA ASN A 187 -2.61 7.64 -0.59
C ASN A 187 -1.71 6.40 -0.63
N VAL A 188 -2.16 5.37 -1.33
CA VAL A 188 -1.43 4.10 -1.48
C VAL A 188 -1.35 3.69 -2.95
N ALA A 189 -0.13 3.47 -3.45
CA ALA A 189 0.13 2.95 -4.79
C ALA A 189 1.08 1.75 -4.74
N ILE A 190 0.64 0.58 -5.22
CA ILE A 190 1.41 -0.68 -5.15
C ILE A 190 1.42 -1.37 -6.52
N GLY A 191 2.61 -1.73 -7.00
CA GLY A 191 2.81 -2.43 -8.26
C GLY A 191 3.51 -1.55 -9.30
N ARG A 192 2.98 -1.44 -10.53
CA ARG A 192 3.66 -0.72 -11.62
C ARG A 192 2.79 0.34 -12.29
N ASN A 193 3.33 1.52 -12.56
CA ASN A 193 2.64 2.58 -13.31
C ASN A 193 1.28 2.97 -12.71
N ASN A 194 1.13 2.91 -11.39
CA ASN A 194 -0.09 3.33 -10.73
C ASN A 194 -0.01 4.81 -10.33
N THR A 195 -1.10 5.53 -10.50
CA THR A 195 -1.29 6.88 -9.96
C THR A 195 -2.36 6.83 -8.89
N ALA A 196 -2.05 7.31 -7.69
CA ALA A 196 -3.00 7.45 -6.58
C ALA A 196 -2.96 8.89 -6.05
N THR A 197 -3.99 9.69 -6.38
CA THR A 197 -4.10 11.08 -5.94
C THR A 197 -5.44 11.37 -5.25
N ALA A 198 -5.38 12.26 -4.26
CA ALA A 198 -6.52 12.82 -3.57
C ALA A 198 -6.56 14.35 -3.70
N ASN A 199 -7.75 14.94 -3.60
CA ASN A 199 -7.94 16.40 -3.55
C ASN A 199 -8.23 16.93 -2.14
N ASN A 200 -8.57 16.04 -1.21
CA ASN A 200 -8.96 16.39 0.15
C ASN A 200 -8.35 15.38 1.13
N ALA A 201 -8.06 15.86 2.33
CA ALA A 201 -7.51 15.10 3.46
C ALA A 201 -8.19 13.75 3.72
N ASN A 202 -9.52 13.73 3.74
CA ASN A 202 -10.32 12.61 4.26
C ASN A 202 -10.62 11.51 3.23
N PHE A 203 -10.13 11.64 2.01
CA PHE A 203 -10.45 10.72 0.92
C PHE A 203 -9.17 10.19 0.27
N PRO A 204 -8.43 9.29 0.95
CA PRO A 204 -7.24 8.70 0.38
C PRO A 204 -7.60 7.88 -0.85
N SER A 205 -6.71 7.92 -1.83
CA SER A 205 -6.78 7.07 -3.02
C SER A 205 -5.98 5.79 -2.83
N LEU A 206 -6.44 4.73 -3.50
CA LEU A 206 -5.78 3.43 -3.52
C LEU A 206 -5.64 2.98 -4.97
N ALA A 207 -4.43 2.61 -5.38
CA ALA A 207 -4.18 2.00 -6.68
C ALA A 207 -3.23 0.80 -6.55
N ILE A 208 -3.77 -0.41 -6.67
CA ILE A 208 -3.01 -1.67 -6.60
C ILE A 208 -3.04 -2.37 -7.95
N GLY A 209 -1.89 -2.85 -8.41
CA GLY A 209 -1.75 -3.65 -9.62
C GLY A 209 -0.91 -2.92 -10.67
N ALA A 210 -1.41 -2.77 -11.90
CA ALA A 210 -0.63 -2.08 -12.94
C ALA A 210 -1.43 -1.13 -13.82
N ASN A 211 -0.81 0.00 -14.18
CA ASN A 211 -1.38 1.03 -15.06
C ASN A 211 -2.72 1.60 -14.54
N ASN A 212 -2.96 1.62 -13.23
CA ASN A 212 -4.20 2.19 -12.69
C ASN A 212 -4.05 3.70 -12.44
N SER A 213 -5.11 4.45 -12.71
CA SER A 213 -5.20 5.88 -12.42
C SER A 213 -6.37 6.13 -11.46
N ALA A 214 -6.07 6.17 -10.16
CA ALA A 214 -7.02 6.46 -9.09
C ALA A 214 -6.90 7.93 -8.69
N ALA A 215 -7.79 8.77 -9.24
CA ALA A 215 -7.84 10.20 -8.97
C ALA A 215 -8.94 10.57 -7.97
N ASN A 216 -8.77 11.71 -7.30
CA ASN A 216 -9.75 12.31 -6.39
C ASN A 216 -10.25 11.32 -5.31
N GLY A 217 -9.35 10.48 -4.79
CA GLY A 217 -9.67 9.53 -3.73
C GLY A 217 -10.34 8.23 -4.17
N ALA A 218 -10.32 7.89 -5.47
CA ALA A 218 -10.84 6.61 -5.95
C ALA A 218 -10.05 5.40 -5.41
N LYS A 219 -10.69 4.22 -5.36
CA LYS A 219 -10.08 2.97 -4.89
C LYS A 219 -10.10 1.95 -6.01
N ILE A 220 -8.92 1.54 -6.46
CA ILE A 220 -8.73 0.67 -7.61
C ILE A 220 -7.80 -0.50 -7.25
N ILE A 221 -8.22 -1.70 -7.63
CA ILE A 221 -7.38 -2.90 -7.65
C ILE A 221 -7.53 -3.58 -9.02
N GLY A 222 -6.42 -3.77 -9.74
CA GLY A 222 -6.41 -4.50 -11.00
C GLY A 222 -5.47 -3.92 -12.06
N ASN A 223 -5.89 -3.90 -13.33
CA ASN A 223 -5.05 -3.46 -14.44
C ASN A 223 -5.72 -2.43 -15.35
N SER A 224 -4.99 -1.35 -15.71
CA SER A 224 -5.42 -0.38 -16.72
C SER A 224 -6.77 0.28 -16.43
N ASN A 225 -7.15 0.43 -15.16
CA ASN A 225 -8.38 1.13 -14.81
C ASN A 225 -8.12 2.63 -14.61
N THR A 226 -9.07 3.46 -15.00
CA THR A 226 -9.08 4.90 -14.69
C THR A 226 -10.34 5.22 -13.91
N ALA A 227 -10.21 5.79 -12.73
CA ALA A 227 -11.34 6.21 -11.91
C ALA A 227 -11.10 7.57 -11.25
N THR A 228 -12.15 8.37 -11.15
CA THR A 228 -12.13 9.65 -10.41
C THR A 228 -13.33 9.75 -9.49
N GLY A 229 -13.10 10.12 -8.23
CA GLY A 229 -14.15 10.36 -7.23
C GLY A 229 -14.00 9.48 -5.99
N ALA A 230 -14.20 10.09 -4.83
CA ALA A 230 -13.84 9.50 -3.54
C ALA A 230 -14.62 8.23 -3.17
N ASN A 231 -15.81 8.03 -3.73
CA ASN A 231 -16.68 6.90 -3.35
C ASN A 231 -16.78 5.84 -4.45
N HIS A 232 -15.78 5.76 -5.33
CA HIS A 232 -15.66 4.68 -6.30
C HIS A 232 -14.82 3.53 -5.77
N PHE A 233 -15.34 2.32 -5.97
CA PHE A 233 -14.61 1.08 -5.78
C PHE A 233 -14.54 0.31 -7.10
N VAL A 234 -13.33 0.04 -7.57
CA VAL A 234 -13.08 -0.57 -8.87
C VAL A 234 -12.20 -1.80 -8.72
N PHE A 235 -12.69 -2.94 -9.18
CA PHE A 235 -11.94 -4.18 -9.25
C PHE A 235 -11.99 -4.75 -10.67
N GLY A 236 -10.82 -5.05 -11.25
CA GLY A 236 -10.73 -5.73 -12.55
C GLY A 236 -9.88 -4.98 -13.57
N ASN A 237 -10.29 -4.96 -14.85
CA ASN A 237 -9.40 -4.57 -15.95
C ASN A 237 -10.01 -3.58 -16.94
N SER A 238 -9.24 -2.59 -17.37
CA SER A 238 -9.62 -1.67 -18.47
C SER A 238 -10.94 -0.92 -18.23
N ASN A 239 -11.29 -0.64 -16.98
CA ASN A 239 -12.51 0.10 -16.65
C ASN A 239 -12.26 1.61 -16.69
N THR A 240 -13.25 2.37 -17.16
CA THR A 240 -13.28 3.83 -17.12
C THR A 240 -14.43 4.27 -16.22
N VAL A 241 -14.09 4.95 -15.13
CA VAL A 241 -15.04 5.29 -14.07
C VAL A 241 -15.02 6.79 -13.78
N THR A 242 -16.18 7.42 -13.82
CA THR A 242 -16.39 8.84 -13.54
C THR A 242 -17.58 9.04 -12.60
N GLY A 243 -17.86 10.29 -12.20
CA GLY A 243 -18.92 10.60 -11.24
C GLY A 243 -18.44 10.58 -9.78
N VAL A 244 -19.36 10.58 -8.83
CA VAL A 244 -19.04 10.76 -7.40
C VAL A 244 -19.01 9.47 -6.57
N THR A 245 -19.77 8.45 -6.98
CA THR A 245 -19.88 7.16 -6.28
C THR A 245 -20.23 6.06 -7.26
N GLY A 246 -19.73 4.84 -7.03
CA GLY A 246 -20.04 3.72 -7.89
C GLY A 246 -19.28 2.45 -7.51
N LEU A 247 -19.81 1.31 -7.95
CA LEU A 247 -19.17 0.00 -7.83
C LEU A 247 -18.92 -0.54 -9.22
N THR A 248 -17.68 -0.89 -9.52
CA THR A 248 -17.28 -1.46 -10.81
C THR A 248 -16.51 -2.74 -10.60
N LEU A 249 -17.05 -3.86 -11.07
CA LEU A 249 -16.47 -5.20 -10.92
C LEU A 249 -16.42 -5.89 -12.28
N GLY A 250 -15.21 -6.09 -12.81
CA GLY A 250 -15.03 -6.81 -14.06
C GLY A 250 -14.19 -6.03 -15.07
N ASN A 251 -14.54 -6.11 -16.36
CA ASN A 251 -13.69 -5.57 -17.40
C ASN A 251 -14.39 -4.66 -18.40
N SER A 252 -13.63 -3.69 -18.93
CA SER A 252 -14.05 -2.85 -20.05
C SER A 252 -15.35 -2.07 -19.80
N HIS A 253 -15.65 -1.74 -18.55
CA HIS A 253 -16.82 -0.93 -18.22
C HIS A 253 -16.60 0.56 -18.49
N ILE A 254 -17.69 1.25 -18.83
CA ILE A 254 -17.82 2.69 -18.72
C ILE A 254 -18.85 2.96 -17.64
N ASN A 255 -18.41 3.31 -16.42
CA ASN A 255 -19.32 3.56 -15.29
C ASN A 255 -19.23 5.03 -14.86
N LYS A 256 -20.32 5.79 -15.00
CA LYS A 256 -20.37 7.22 -14.70
C LYS A 256 -20.96 7.54 -13.32
N GLY A 257 -21.16 6.53 -12.47
CA GLY A 257 -21.64 6.71 -11.10
C GLY A 257 -22.74 5.75 -10.66
N GLY A 258 -22.78 4.54 -11.22
CA GLY A 258 -23.73 3.49 -10.89
C GLY A 258 -23.03 2.19 -10.48
N ILE A 259 -23.70 1.07 -10.73
CA ILE A 259 -23.17 -0.27 -10.47
C ILE A 259 -22.96 -1.00 -11.80
N ALA A 260 -21.74 -1.43 -12.08
CA ALA A 260 -21.39 -2.18 -13.27
C ALA A 260 -20.70 -3.49 -12.88
N ILE A 261 -21.29 -4.63 -13.24
CA ILE A 261 -20.75 -5.95 -12.94
C ILE A 261 -20.70 -6.81 -14.21
N GLY A 262 -19.54 -7.38 -14.53
CA GLY A 262 -19.35 -8.30 -15.65
C GLY A 262 -18.36 -7.77 -16.70
N GLY A 263 -18.81 -7.55 -17.94
CA GLY A 263 -17.93 -7.12 -19.03
C GLY A 263 -18.56 -6.09 -19.97
N GLY A 264 -17.87 -5.00 -20.32
CA GLY A 264 -18.30 -4.12 -21.40
C GLY A 264 -19.57 -3.30 -21.14
N ASN A 265 -20.05 -3.22 -19.90
CA ASN A 265 -21.27 -2.46 -19.59
C ASN A 265 -21.04 -0.94 -19.58
N THR A 266 -22.02 -0.18 -20.05
CA THR A 266 -22.10 1.28 -19.93
C THR A 266 -23.21 1.66 -18.94
N VAL A 267 -22.85 2.36 -17.86
CA VAL A 267 -23.76 2.63 -16.74
C VAL A 267 -23.69 4.12 -16.37
N ASP A 268 -24.83 4.80 -16.43
CA ASP A 268 -24.99 6.18 -15.95
C ASP A 268 -25.22 6.24 -14.42
N PRO A 269 -25.19 7.42 -13.79
CA PRO A 269 -25.54 7.57 -12.39
C PRO A 269 -26.89 6.95 -12.03
N ASN A 270 -27.03 6.47 -10.79
CA ASN A 270 -28.27 5.87 -10.28
C ASN A 270 -28.81 4.72 -11.15
N SER A 271 -27.92 3.98 -11.82
CA SER A 271 -28.27 2.88 -12.71
C SER A 271 -27.43 1.65 -12.40
N PHE A 272 -27.88 0.49 -12.86
CA PHE A 272 -27.25 -0.79 -12.56
C PHE A 272 -27.24 -1.70 -13.79
N ALA A 273 -26.07 -2.23 -14.15
CA ALA A 273 -25.92 -3.29 -15.14
C ALA A 273 -25.19 -4.51 -14.56
N VAL A 274 -25.78 -5.69 -14.77
CA VAL A 274 -25.12 -7.00 -14.55
C VAL A 274 -25.10 -7.78 -15.85
N GLY A 275 -23.93 -8.31 -16.19
CA GLY A 275 -23.74 -9.16 -17.36
C GLY A 275 -22.77 -8.54 -18.35
N SER A 276 -23.04 -8.67 -19.64
CA SER A 276 -22.08 -8.27 -20.67
C SER A 276 -22.68 -7.34 -21.72
N ALA A 277 -21.87 -6.38 -22.17
CA ALA A 277 -22.17 -5.45 -23.26
C ALA A 277 -23.52 -4.73 -23.09
N SER A 278 -23.96 -4.50 -21.87
CA SER A 278 -25.28 -3.91 -21.57
C SER A 278 -25.17 -2.42 -21.27
N VAL A 279 -26.27 -1.70 -21.51
CA VAL A 279 -26.35 -0.24 -21.40
C VAL A 279 -27.50 0.12 -20.42
N ALA A 280 -27.19 0.81 -19.33
CA ALA A 280 -28.17 1.34 -18.39
C ALA A 280 -27.99 2.86 -18.28
N VAL A 281 -28.94 3.63 -18.85
CA VAL A 281 -28.76 5.07 -19.07
C VAL A 281 -29.89 5.92 -18.50
N GLY A 282 -29.52 7.16 -18.14
CA GLY A 282 -30.44 8.22 -17.71
C GLY A 282 -31.19 8.02 -16.38
N GLY A 283 -30.69 7.11 -15.54
CA GLY A 283 -31.08 7.02 -14.13
C GLY A 283 -32.29 6.13 -13.86
N LYS A 284 -32.28 5.47 -12.70
CA LYS A 284 -33.26 4.45 -12.31
C LYS A 284 -33.38 3.32 -13.35
N ALA A 285 -32.31 3.09 -14.12
CA ALA A 285 -32.24 2.07 -15.14
C ALA A 285 -31.56 0.82 -14.57
N PHE A 286 -32.14 -0.35 -14.83
CA PHE A 286 -31.58 -1.64 -14.46
C PHE A 286 -31.53 -2.54 -15.69
N VAL A 287 -30.38 -3.16 -15.94
CA VAL A 287 -30.24 -4.18 -16.98
C VAL A 287 -29.52 -5.43 -16.44
N ALA A 288 -30.08 -6.59 -16.72
CA ALA A 288 -29.47 -7.88 -16.42
C ALA A 288 -29.44 -8.76 -17.67
N GLY A 289 -28.25 -9.22 -18.07
CA GLY A 289 -28.08 -10.12 -19.20
C GLY A 289 -27.02 -9.66 -20.20
N PHE A 290 -27.29 -9.89 -21.48
CA PHE A 290 -26.32 -9.72 -22.56
C PHE A 290 -26.86 -8.76 -23.62
N SER A 291 -26.08 -7.73 -23.94
CA SER A 291 -26.42 -6.75 -24.98
C SER A 291 -27.78 -6.07 -24.79
N GLY A 292 -28.22 -5.92 -23.54
CA GLY A 292 -29.48 -5.25 -23.20
C GLY A 292 -29.32 -3.74 -23.06
N THR A 293 -30.39 -3.00 -23.32
CA THR A 293 -30.45 -1.55 -23.10
C THR A 293 -31.64 -1.19 -22.25
N ALA A 294 -31.40 -0.58 -21.08
CA ALA A 294 -32.41 0.02 -20.21
C ALA A 294 -32.33 1.55 -20.27
N ASN A 295 -33.43 2.19 -20.68
CA ASN A 295 -33.60 3.65 -20.68
C ASN A 295 -34.07 4.14 -19.28
N PRO A 296 -34.26 5.44 -19.06
CA PRO A 296 -34.63 5.97 -17.74
C PRO A 296 -35.86 5.29 -17.14
N GLY A 297 -35.74 4.83 -15.89
CA GLY A 297 -36.82 4.17 -15.16
C GLY A 297 -37.17 2.75 -15.63
N GLN A 298 -36.41 2.16 -16.56
CA GLN A 298 -36.68 0.80 -17.06
C GLN A 298 -35.89 -0.26 -16.31
N SER A 299 -36.51 -1.42 -16.15
CA SER A 299 -35.82 -2.68 -15.79
C SER A 299 -35.87 -3.62 -17.00
N VAL A 300 -34.71 -4.03 -17.51
CA VAL A 300 -34.59 -4.85 -18.71
C VAL A 300 -33.83 -6.13 -18.39
N TYR A 301 -34.46 -7.28 -18.65
CA TYR A 301 -33.81 -8.57 -18.60
C TYR A 301 -33.55 -9.01 -20.04
N ALA A 302 -32.28 -9.07 -20.44
CA ALA A 302 -31.85 -9.30 -21.82
C ALA A 302 -31.27 -10.71 -22.00
N ASN A 303 -32.14 -11.72 -21.91
CA ASN A 303 -31.81 -13.10 -22.21
C ASN A 303 -32.88 -13.70 -23.14
N GLY A 304 -32.57 -14.81 -23.81
CA GLY A 304 -33.54 -15.45 -24.71
C GLY A 304 -34.73 -16.09 -23.98
N THR A 305 -34.56 -16.47 -22.71
CA THR A 305 -35.60 -17.04 -21.86
C THR A 305 -35.48 -16.50 -20.43
N HIS A 306 -36.63 -16.30 -19.78
CA HIS A 306 -36.74 -15.88 -18.39
C HIS A 306 -37.61 -16.89 -17.66
N ILE A 307 -37.04 -17.55 -16.66
CA ILE A 307 -37.70 -18.59 -15.89
C ILE A 307 -37.67 -18.17 -14.43
N PHE A 308 -38.84 -18.15 -13.81
CA PHE A 308 -39.03 -17.81 -12.40
C PHE A 308 -39.50 -19.06 -11.66
N PHE A 309 -38.73 -19.49 -10.66
CA PHE A 309 -39.10 -20.57 -9.74
C PHE A 309 -39.22 -20.02 -8.32
N SER A 310 -39.95 -20.73 -7.46
CA SER A 310 -39.90 -20.51 -6.01
C SER A 310 -38.56 -20.98 -5.44
N GLU A 311 -38.36 -20.77 -4.13
CA GLU A 311 -37.23 -21.34 -3.41
C GLU A 311 -37.09 -22.85 -3.70
N ASN A 312 -35.85 -23.33 -3.85
CA ASN A 312 -35.51 -24.72 -4.19
C ASN A 312 -36.02 -25.20 -5.57
N ASN A 313 -36.24 -24.29 -6.53
CA ASN A 313 -36.74 -24.60 -7.87
C ASN A 313 -38.13 -25.26 -7.90
N ALA A 314 -38.98 -25.00 -6.90
CA ALA A 314 -40.35 -25.49 -6.92
C ALA A 314 -41.20 -24.78 -7.99
N ALA A 315 -42.12 -25.52 -8.61
CA ALA A 315 -42.94 -25.09 -9.74
C ALA A 315 -44.16 -24.22 -9.36
N THR A 316 -44.12 -23.56 -8.21
CA THR A 316 -45.21 -22.78 -7.61
C THR A 316 -44.89 -21.29 -7.53
N ALA A 317 -44.18 -20.77 -8.55
CA ALA A 317 -43.72 -19.39 -8.54
C ALA A 317 -44.85 -18.42 -8.88
N ASP A 318 -45.20 -17.56 -7.93
CA ASP A 318 -46.12 -16.45 -8.15
C ASP A 318 -45.34 -15.21 -8.59
N VAL A 319 -45.69 -14.66 -9.75
CA VAL A 319 -45.09 -13.42 -10.27
C VAL A 319 -46.14 -12.30 -10.24
N GLY A 320 -45.95 -11.35 -9.32
CA GLY A 320 -46.79 -10.14 -9.23
C GLY A 320 -46.23 -9.01 -10.08
N VAL A 321 -47.11 -8.30 -10.78
CA VAL A 321 -46.79 -7.03 -11.46
C VAL A 321 -47.62 -5.94 -10.81
N ASN A 322 -46.97 -4.92 -10.23
CA ASN A 322 -47.58 -3.83 -9.45
C ASN A 322 -48.34 -4.26 -8.17
N MET A 323 -48.14 -5.49 -7.69
CA MET A 323 -48.77 -6.01 -6.47
C MET A 323 -47.88 -7.00 -5.73
N VAL A 324 -48.16 -7.21 -4.44
CA VAL A 324 -47.67 -8.39 -3.69
C VAL A 324 -48.67 -9.52 -3.92
N PRO A 325 -48.27 -10.67 -4.52
CA PRO A 325 -49.15 -11.83 -4.67
C PRO A 325 -49.72 -12.30 -3.33
N ASN A 326 -51.04 -12.39 -3.27
CA ASN A 326 -51.78 -13.06 -2.18
C ASN A 326 -53.11 -13.59 -2.73
N SER A 327 -53.86 -14.35 -1.93
CA SER A 327 -55.11 -14.99 -2.34
C SER A 327 -56.28 -14.03 -2.62
N THR A 328 -56.09 -12.72 -2.51
CA THR A 328 -57.15 -11.69 -2.56
C THR A 328 -56.86 -10.51 -3.49
N ASN A 329 -55.65 -10.41 -4.06
CA ASN A 329 -55.24 -9.25 -4.86
C ASN A 329 -55.46 -9.48 -6.35
N PHE A 330 -55.89 -8.43 -7.06
CA PHE A 330 -55.99 -8.39 -8.52
C PHE A 330 -54.71 -7.80 -9.12
N ALA A 331 -54.22 -8.36 -10.22
CA ALA A 331 -53.01 -7.90 -10.90
C ALA A 331 -53.31 -6.79 -11.92
N ASP A 332 -52.52 -5.72 -11.91
CA ASP A 332 -52.54 -4.65 -12.94
C ASP A 332 -51.62 -5.03 -14.11
N LEU A 333 -51.92 -6.16 -14.77
CA LEU A 333 -51.13 -6.61 -15.93
C LEU A 333 -51.56 -5.89 -17.21
N GLU A 334 -50.72 -5.00 -17.73
CA GLU A 334 -50.84 -4.47 -19.10
C GLU A 334 -50.11 -5.40 -20.10
N VAL A 335 -50.80 -5.86 -21.14
CA VAL A 335 -50.20 -6.67 -22.22
C VAL A 335 -50.38 -5.97 -23.57
N SER A 336 -49.31 -5.44 -24.14
CA SER A 336 -49.38 -4.62 -25.36
C SER A 336 -49.64 -5.39 -26.66
N LYS A 337 -49.59 -6.72 -26.66
CA LYS A 337 -49.84 -7.55 -27.86
C LYS A 337 -50.87 -8.65 -27.56
N ALA A 338 -50.41 -9.85 -27.19
CA ALA A 338 -51.29 -10.98 -26.92
C ALA A 338 -50.70 -11.87 -25.83
N ILE A 339 -51.58 -12.53 -25.07
CA ILE A 339 -51.22 -13.60 -24.13
C ILE A 339 -51.44 -14.93 -24.85
N LEU A 340 -50.40 -15.75 -24.97
CA LEU A 340 -50.56 -17.14 -25.43
C LEU A 340 -50.85 -18.03 -24.22
N ILE A 341 -52.10 -18.50 -24.12
CA ILE A 341 -52.48 -19.53 -23.15
C ILE A 341 -52.45 -20.87 -23.88
N LYS A 342 -51.59 -21.79 -23.44
CA LYS A 342 -51.50 -23.12 -24.05
C LYS A 342 -52.72 -23.94 -23.69
N ALA A 343 -53.21 -24.74 -24.66
CA ALA A 343 -54.33 -25.64 -24.43
C ALA A 343 -54.02 -26.61 -23.28
N SER A 344 -54.92 -26.71 -22.30
CA SER A 344 -54.77 -27.64 -21.18
C SER A 344 -56.11 -28.30 -20.82
N THR A 345 -56.05 -29.43 -20.11
CA THR A 345 -57.22 -30.02 -19.47
C THR A 345 -57.67 -29.14 -18.30
N ARG A 346 -58.97 -28.83 -18.24
CA ARG A 346 -59.52 -27.99 -17.17
C ARG A 346 -59.35 -28.68 -15.81
N PRO A 347 -58.72 -28.05 -14.80
CA PRO A 347 -58.84 -28.50 -13.42
C PRO A 347 -60.28 -28.27 -12.90
N ALA A 348 -60.62 -28.83 -11.74
CA ALA A 348 -61.87 -28.47 -11.06
C ALA A 348 -61.90 -26.96 -10.78
N CYS A 349 -62.96 -26.29 -11.19
CA CYS A 349 -63.16 -24.87 -10.89
C CYS A 349 -63.61 -24.74 -9.43
N ASN A 350 -62.84 -24.01 -8.61
CA ASN A 350 -63.09 -23.82 -7.19
C ASN A 350 -62.49 -22.49 -6.70
N ALA A 351 -62.59 -22.19 -5.41
CA ALA A 351 -62.10 -20.94 -4.84
C ALA A 351 -60.59 -20.69 -5.05
N ALA A 352 -59.76 -21.73 -5.16
CA ALA A 352 -58.32 -21.60 -5.31
C ALA A 352 -57.88 -21.17 -6.72
N ASN A 353 -58.73 -21.35 -7.73
CA ASN A 353 -58.45 -20.97 -9.12
C ASN A 353 -59.56 -20.10 -9.73
N ALA A 354 -60.40 -19.47 -8.91
CA ALA A 354 -61.39 -18.51 -9.37
C ALA A 354 -60.71 -17.33 -10.09
N GLY A 355 -61.29 -16.87 -11.20
CA GLY A 355 -60.73 -15.81 -12.04
C GLY A 355 -59.67 -16.28 -13.05
N THR A 356 -59.27 -17.56 -13.03
CA THR A 356 -58.36 -18.11 -14.04
C THR A 356 -59.01 -18.18 -15.42
N ILE A 357 -58.22 -17.87 -16.45
CA ILE A 357 -58.59 -18.04 -17.87
C ILE A 357 -57.78 -19.21 -18.42
N VAL A 358 -58.46 -20.17 -19.05
CA VAL A 358 -57.86 -21.32 -19.73
C VAL A 358 -58.25 -21.27 -21.21
N TYR A 359 -57.32 -21.61 -22.09
CA TYR A 359 -57.62 -21.93 -23.48
C TYR A 359 -57.78 -23.45 -23.59
N GLU A 360 -58.83 -23.92 -24.24
CA GLU A 360 -59.06 -25.35 -24.46
C GLU A 360 -59.31 -25.67 -25.93
N LEU A 361 -59.20 -26.95 -26.28
CA LEU A 361 -59.51 -27.49 -27.60
C LEU A 361 -60.55 -28.61 -27.46
N SER A 362 -61.71 -28.44 -28.11
CA SER A 362 -62.69 -29.51 -28.34
C SER A 362 -62.63 -29.90 -29.81
N GLY A 363 -61.98 -31.02 -30.12
CA GLY A 363 -61.63 -31.36 -31.50
C GLY A 363 -60.70 -30.30 -32.11
N THR A 364 -61.18 -29.58 -33.14
CA THR A 364 -60.45 -28.48 -33.81
C THR A 364 -60.92 -27.09 -33.39
N THR A 365 -61.89 -26.99 -32.47
CA THR A 365 -62.44 -25.71 -32.02
C THR A 365 -61.79 -25.28 -30.71
N GLY A 366 -61.20 -24.08 -30.70
CA GLY A 366 -60.61 -23.47 -29.52
C GLY A 366 -61.61 -22.58 -28.76
N SER A 367 -61.55 -22.56 -27.44
CA SER A 367 -62.38 -21.65 -26.61
C SER A 367 -61.61 -21.13 -25.41
N PHE A 368 -61.82 -19.86 -25.07
CA PHE A 368 -61.39 -19.30 -23.79
C PHE A 368 -62.49 -19.50 -22.76
N VAL A 369 -62.13 -20.07 -21.62
CA VAL A 369 -63.05 -20.33 -20.52
C VAL A 369 -62.51 -19.78 -19.21
N GLY A 370 -63.39 -19.20 -18.40
CA GLY A 370 -63.06 -18.61 -17.12
C GLY A 370 -63.69 -19.40 -15.97
N CYS A 371 -62.93 -19.62 -14.90
CA CYS A 371 -63.48 -20.19 -13.66
C CYS A 371 -64.19 -19.07 -12.89
N LYS A 372 -65.52 -19.12 -12.83
CA LYS A 372 -66.35 -18.05 -12.26
C LYS A 372 -67.13 -18.55 -11.05
N GLN A 373 -67.25 -17.71 -10.03
CA GLN A 373 -68.21 -17.92 -8.95
C GLN A 373 -69.64 -17.72 -9.49
N THR A 374 -70.44 -18.77 -9.48
CA THR A 374 -71.78 -18.80 -10.09
C THR A 374 -72.93 -18.59 -9.10
N GLY A 375 -72.63 -18.54 -7.80
CA GLY A 375 -73.64 -18.43 -6.76
C GLY A 375 -73.10 -17.89 -5.44
N PRO A 376 -73.98 -17.62 -4.47
CA PRO A 376 -73.61 -16.98 -3.21
C PRO A 376 -72.82 -17.90 -2.26
N ASN A 377 -72.78 -19.22 -2.49
CA ASN A 377 -72.09 -20.14 -1.62
C ASN A 377 -70.60 -20.26 -1.99
N ALA A 378 -69.78 -20.59 -0.99
CA ALA A 378 -68.33 -20.78 -1.13
C ALA A 378 -67.90 -21.97 -2.01
N ALA A 379 -68.85 -22.77 -2.53
CA ALA A 379 -68.59 -23.89 -3.43
C ALA A 379 -69.13 -23.66 -4.85
N ASP A 380 -69.86 -22.56 -5.08
CA ASP A 380 -70.56 -22.32 -6.34
C ASP A 380 -69.59 -21.79 -7.39
N PHE A 381 -68.81 -22.68 -8.01
CA PHE A 381 -67.85 -22.35 -9.05
C PHE A 381 -68.08 -23.20 -10.29
N ALA A 382 -68.11 -22.56 -11.47
CA ALA A 382 -68.21 -23.26 -12.74
C ALA A 382 -67.37 -22.59 -13.82
N TRP A 383 -66.92 -23.40 -14.77
CA TRP A 383 -66.28 -22.91 -15.97
C TRP A 383 -67.33 -22.35 -16.94
N GLN A 384 -67.14 -21.13 -17.40
CA GLN A 384 -67.97 -20.48 -18.41
C GLN A 384 -67.11 -20.06 -19.60
N THR A 385 -67.66 -20.13 -20.81
CA THR A 385 -67.03 -19.51 -21.98
C THR A 385 -66.98 -17.99 -21.78
N LEU A 386 -65.83 -17.39 -22.07
CA LEU A 386 -65.56 -15.95 -21.90
C LEU A 386 -66.01 -15.12 -23.10
#